data_AF-A0A0N1ES57-F1
#
_entry.id   AF-A0A0N1ES57-F1
#
_cell.length_a   1.000
_cell.length_b   1.000
_cell.length_c   1.000
_cell.angle_alpha   90.00
_cell.angle_beta   90.00
_cell.angle_gamma   90.00
#
_symmetry.space_group_name_H-M   'P 1'
#
loop_
_entity.id
_entity.type
_entity.pdbx_description
1 polymer ?
#
loop_
_entity_poly.entity_id
_entity_poly.type
_entity_poly.pdbx_seq_one_letter_code
_entity_poly.pdbx_strand_id
1 'polypeptide(L)'
;MTFTSTQLNTLTTLGNKLEKAGLPLIYITLGVIYIWFGGIKFSAGQAEGMYGMIANNPLVSWMYAIFSKQGLVNFLGSLEIIIGLLFIGRFVNPALSVVGGLLSMALFIVTISMMVFLPGITTDAGFPVLSFVGEFLLKDIGLFAASLFVVGNSLKALVAKSA
;
A
#
# COMPACT_ATOMS: atom_id res chain seq x y z
N MET A 1 28.00 -12.28 21.89
CA MET A 1 29.01 -11.72 20.97
C MET A 1 29.18 -10.25 21.34
N THR A 2 30.38 -9.79 21.70
CA THR A 2 30.60 -8.40 22.14
C THR A 2 31.35 -7.65 21.05
N PHE A 3 30.74 -6.61 20.49
CA PHE A 3 31.36 -5.78 19.47
C PHE A 3 32.39 -4.82 20.06
N THR A 4 33.46 -4.55 19.33
CA THR A 4 34.43 -3.50 19.68
C THR A 4 33.86 -2.12 19.36
N SER A 5 34.43 -1.07 19.97
CA SER A 5 34.01 0.32 19.71
C SER A 5 34.10 0.70 18.23
N THR A 6 35.14 0.23 17.52
CA THR A 6 35.30 0.45 16.08
C THR A 6 34.20 -0.24 15.26
N GLN A 7 33.83 -1.45 15.66
CA GLN A 7 32.71 -2.18 15.03
C GLN A 7 31.39 -1.45 15.26
N LEU A 8 31.12 -0.98 16.49
CA LEU A 8 29.91 -0.22 16.81
C LEU A 8 29.80 1.08 16.01
N ASN A 9 30.90 1.83 15.86
CA ASN A 9 30.93 3.06 15.07
C ASN A 9 30.67 2.79 13.59
N THR A 10 31.25 1.70 13.06
CA THR A 10 31.05 1.28 11.67
C THR A 10 29.59 0.90 11.42
N LEU A 11 29.01 0.07 12.30
CA LEU A 11 27.62 -0.36 12.22
C LEU A 11 26.65 0.82 12.31
N THR A 12 26.92 1.77 13.21
CA THR A 12 26.10 2.99 13.35
C THR A 12 26.16 3.85 12.09
N THR A 13 27.35 4.05 11.53
CA THR A 13 27.53 4.84 10.30
C THR A 13 26.82 4.18 9.12
N LEU A 14 26.93 2.85 9.00
CA LEU A 14 26.26 2.10 7.94
C LEU A 14 24.74 2.16 8.10
N GLY A 15 24.22 1.92 9.31
CA GLY A 15 22.80 2.00 9.63
C GLY A 15 22.20 3.35 9.25
N ASN A 16 22.84 4.44 9.68
CA ASN A 16 22.39 5.80 9.35
C ASN A 16 22.39 6.06 7.83
N LYS A 17 23.39 5.56 7.10
CA LYS A 17 23.44 5.69 5.63
C LYS A 17 22.31 4.92 4.95
N LEU A 18 22.07 3.68 5.38
CA LEU A 18 21.02 2.83 4.83
C LEU A 18 19.63 3.41 5.13
N GLU A 19 19.38 3.89 6.34
CA GLU A 19 18.11 4.53 6.70
C GLU A 19 17.88 5.82 5.89
N LYS A 20 18.92 6.66 5.77
CA LYS A 20 18.86 7.89 4.96
C LYS A 20 18.56 7.61 3.48
N ALA A 21 19.06 6.50 2.93
CA ALA A 21 18.76 6.08 1.57
C ALA A 21 17.38 5.41 1.44
N GLY A 22 16.99 4.59 2.42
CA GLY A 22 15.72 3.85 2.43
C GLY A 22 14.50 4.76 2.59
N LEU A 23 14.63 5.85 3.36
CA LEU A 23 13.54 6.80 3.59
C LEU A 23 12.96 7.40 2.31
N PRO A 24 13.71 8.04 1.39
CA PRO A 24 13.13 8.51 0.14
C PRO A 24 12.63 7.37 -0.75
N LEU A 25 13.32 6.22 -0.75
CA LEU A 25 12.95 5.06 -1.57
C LEU A 25 11.57 4.51 -1.23
N ILE A 26 11.19 4.44 0.05
CA ILE A 26 9.86 3.91 0.42
C ILE A 26 8.73 4.77 -0.18
N TYR A 27 8.86 6.11 -0.19
CA TYR A 27 7.87 7.00 -0.81
C TYR A 27 7.83 6.84 -2.34
N ILE A 28 9.01 6.75 -2.98
CA ILE A 28 9.11 6.59 -4.42
C ILE A 28 8.49 5.25 -4.84
N THR A 29 8.85 4.16 -4.16
CA THR A 29 8.34 2.82 -4.44
C THR A 29 6.83 2.74 -4.22
N LEU A 30 6.31 3.28 -3.12
CA LEU A 30 4.86 3.35 -2.91
C LEU A 30 4.18 4.18 -4.01
N GLY A 31 4.76 5.32 -4.39
CA GLY A 31 4.27 6.15 -5.48
C GLY A 31 4.18 5.39 -6.81
N VAL A 32 5.24 4.69 -7.18
CA VAL A 32 5.30 3.87 -8.41
C VAL A 32 4.27 2.75 -8.37
N ILE A 33 4.20 1.99 -7.27
CA ILE A 33 3.24 0.88 -7.13
C ILE A 33 1.81 1.38 -7.33
N TYR A 34 1.44 2.47 -6.66
CA TYR A 34 0.09 3.02 -6.71
C TYR A 34 -0.29 3.59 -8.08
N ILE A 35 0.62 4.31 -8.73
CA ILE A 35 0.40 4.82 -10.09
C ILE A 35 0.24 3.65 -11.07
N TRP A 36 1.01 2.58 -10.91
CA TRP A 36 0.95 1.41 -11.79
C TRP A 36 -0.33 0.60 -11.58
N PHE A 37 -0.70 0.35 -10.31
CA PHE A 37 -1.94 -0.34 -9.96
C PHE A 37 -3.17 0.41 -10.48
N GLY A 38 -3.21 1.72 -10.24
CA GLY A 38 -4.31 2.56 -10.69
C GLY A 38 -4.36 2.70 -12.22
N GLY A 39 -3.20 2.85 -12.87
CA GLY A 39 -3.10 2.94 -14.33
C GLY A 39 -3.62 1.70 -15.05
N ILE A 40 -3.29 0.50 -14.55
CA ILE A 40 -3.75 -0.75 -15.16
C ILE A 40 -5.28 -0.87 -15.09
N LYS A 41 -5.97 -0.30 -14.09
CA LYS A 41 -7.44 -0.40 -13.95
C LYS A 41 -8.23 0.24 -15.08
N PHE A 42 -7.62 1.12 -15.88
CA PHE A 42 -8.25 1.70 -17.07
C PHE A 42 -8.16 0.79 -18.31
N SER A 43 -7.49 -0.36 -18.20
CA SER A 43 -7.42 -1.37 -19.28
C SER A 43 -8.71 -2.17 -19.39
N ALA A 44 -9.01 -2.66 -20.59
CA ALA A 44 -10.18 -3.50 -20.85
C ALA A 44 -10.13 -4.79 -20.01
N GLY A 45 -11.29 -5.26 -19.52
CA GLY A 45 -11.44 -6.51 -18.78
C GLY A 45 -11.19 -6.43 -17.27
N GLN A 46 -10.62 -5.33 -16.75
CA GLN A 46 -10.34 -5.18 -15.32
C GLN A 46 -11.60 -5.09 -14.45
N ALA A 47 -12.69 -4.54 -15.00
CA ALA A 47 -13.97 -4.41 -14.30
C ALA A 47 -14.56 -5.75 -13.88
N GLU A 48 -14.49 -6.78 -14.73
CA GLU A 48 -15.04 -8.10 -14.43
C GLU A 48 -14.18 -8.86 -13.42
N GLY A 49 -12.85 -8.81 -13.58
CA GLY A 49 -11.93 -9.43 -12.61
C GLY A 49 -12.09 -8.84 -11.20
N MET A 50 -12.17 -7.51 -11.10
CA MET A 50 -12.40 -6.85 -9.82
C MET A 50 -13.80 -7.08 -9.26
N TYR A 51 -14.82 -7.16 -10.12
CA TYR A 51 -16.18 -7.50 -9.67
C TYR A 51 -16.20 -8.85 -8.95
N GLY A 52 -15.57 -9.88 -9.54
CA GLY A 52 -15.46 -11.20 -8.91
C GLY A 52 -14.77 -11.18 -7.54
N MET A 53 -13.85 -10.25 -7.31
CA MET A 53 -13.15 -10.11 -6.03
C MET A 53 -13.91 -9.30 -4.98
N ILE A 54 -14.61 -8.24 -5.40
CA ILE A 54 -15.16 -7.23 -4.50
C ILE A 54 -16.63 -7.52 -4.14
N ALA A 55 -17.39 -8.14 -5.04
CA ALA A 55 -18.85 -8.27 -4.91
C ALA A 55 -19.30 -9.00 -3.62
N ASN A 56 -18.48 -9.92 -3.10
CA ASN A 56 -18.78 -10.69 -1.89
C ASN A 56 -18.18 -10.09 -0.61
N ASN A 57 -17.43 -8.98 -0.70
CA ASN A 57 -16.79 -8.39 0.46
C ASN A 57 -17.72 -7.39 1.18
N PRO A 58 -18.05 -7.60 2.47
CA PRO A 58 -19.02 -6.76 3.18
C PRO A 58 -18.57 -5.31 3.38
N LEU A 59 -17.26 -5.02 3.31
CA LEU A 59 -16.74 -3.66 3.48
C LEU A 59 -16.98 -2.76 2.26
N VAL A 60 -17.14 -3.35 1.07
CA VAL A 60 -17.11 -2.60 -0.20
C VAL A 60 -18.16 -3.03 -1.23
N SER A 61 -18.87 -4.14 -1.01
CA SER A 61 -19.92 -4.59 -1.93
C SER A 61 -21.05 -3.56 -2.12
N TRP A 62 -21.35 -2.78 -1.07
CA TRP A 62 -22.34 -1.69 -1.11
C TRP A 62 -22.01 -0.61 -2.15
N MET A 63 -20.74 -0.45 -2.55
CA MET A 63 -20.35 0.54 -3.55
C MET A 63 -20.99 0.25 -4.92
N TYR A 64 -21.34 -1.01 -5.22
CA TYR A 64 -22.07 -1.37 -6.43
C TYR A 64 -23.53 -0.89 -6.45
N ALA A 65 -24.07 -0.41 -5.32
CA ALA A 65 -25.36 0.27 -5.30
C ALA A 65 -25.29 1.71 -5.84
N ILE A 66 -24.08 2.28 -5.89
CA ILE A 66 -23.82 3.67 -6.31
C ILE A 66 -23.10 3.70 -7.66
N PHE A 67 -22.15 2.80 -7.86
CA PHE A 67 -21.31 2.74 -9.04
C PHE A 67 -21.66 1.54 -9.93
N SER A 68 -21.56 1.72 -11.24
CA SER A 68 -21.48 0.58 -12.17
C SER A 68 -20.16 -0.17 -11.95
N LYS A 69 -20.06 -1.41 -12.48
CA LYS A 69 -18.81 -2.20 -12.41
C LYS A 69 -17.59 -1.41 -12.90
N GLN A 70 -17.71 -0.82 -14.10
CA GLN A 70 -16.65 0.01 -14.67
C GLN A 70 -16.44 1.30 -13.87
N GLY A 71 -17.53 1.93 -13.40
CA GLY A 71 -17.46 3.15 -12.61
C GLY A 71 -16.65 2.96 -11.32
N LEU A 72 -16.85 1.85 -10.61
CA LEU A 72 -16.11 1.54 -9.39
C LEU A 72 -14.62 1.31 -9.68
N VAL A 73 -14.30 0.56 -10.75
CA VAL A 73 -12.90 0.30 -11.13
C VAL A 73 -12.19 1.58 -11.56
N ASN A 74 -12.85 2.46 -12.33
CA ASN A 74 -12.32 3.77 -12.70
C ASN A 74 -12.09 4.67 -11.47
N PHE A 75 -13.03 4.66 -10.53
CA PHE A 75 -12.93 5.40 -9.28
C PHE A 75 -11.72 4.92 -8.45
N LEU A 76 -11.60 3.61 -8.24
CA LEU A 76 -10.48 3.02 -7.52
C LEU A 76 -9.15 3.28 -8.23
N GLY A 77 -9.12 3.24 -9.57
CA GLY A 77 -7.91 3.53 -10.34
C GLY A 77 -7.47 4.98 -10.20
N SER A 78 -8.42 5.91 -10.24
CA SER A 78 -8.16 7.33 -10.00
C SER A 78 -7.66 7.57 -8.58
N LEU A 79 -8.29 6.94 -7.59
CA LEU A 79 -7.91 7.03 -6.18
C LEU A 79 -6.49 6.51 -5.95
N GLU A 80 -6.14 5.36 -6.51
CA GLU A 80 -4.80 4.78 -6.43
C GLU A 80 -3.74 5.69 -7.07
N ILE A 81 -4.00 6.25 -8.25
CA ILE A 81 -3.08 7.22 -8.87
C ILE A 81 -2.89 8.45 -7.98
N ILE A 82 -3.98 9.00 -7.42
CA ILE A 82 -3.91 10.16 -6.50
C ILE A 82 -3.05 9.82 -5.28
N ILE A 83 -3.24 8.64 -4.67
CA ILE A 83 -2.42 8.19 -3.53
C ILE A 83 -0.95 8.11 -3.93
N GLY A 84 -0.64 7.55 -5.11
CA GLY A 84 0.72 7.48 -5.62
C GLY A 84 1.36 8.85 -5.78
N LEU A 85 0.61 9.82 -6.35
CA LEU A 85 1.06 11.21 -6.47
C LEU A 85 1.24 11.89 -5.11
N LEU A 86 0.39 11.60 -4.12
CA LEU A 86 0.54 12.11 -2.76
C LEU A 86 1.81 11.59 -2.08
N PHE A 87 2.20 10.33 -2.32
CA PHE A 87 3.48 9.80 -1.84
C PHE A 87 4.67 10.50 -2.51
N ILE A 88 4.66 10.71 -3.83
CA ILE A 88 5.69 11.50 -4.52
C ILE A 88 5.70 12.96 -4.02
N GLY A 89 4.52 13.51 -3.71
CA GLY A 89 4.34 14.83 -3.11
C GLY A 89 5.05 15.02 -1.76
N ARG A 90 5.50 13.94 -1.10
CA ARG A 90 6.33 13.97 0.12
C ARG A 90 7.51 14.94 0.02
N PHE A 91 8.13 15.03 -1.15
CA PHE A 91 9.34 15.83 -1.38
C PHE A 91 9.05 17.34 -1.44
N VAL A 92 7.78 17.72 -1.62
CA VAL A 92 7.32 19.11 -1.60
C VAL A 92 6.76 19.46 -0.23
N ASN A 93 5.86 18.63 0.30
CA ASN A 93 5.24 18.84 1.60
C ASN A 93 4.96 17.49 2.30
N PRO A 94 5.50 17.26 3.51
CA PRO A 94 5.22 16.02 4.26
C PRO A 94 3.73 15.79 4.58
N ALA A 95 2.88 16.82 4.54
CA ALA A 95 1.44 16.64 4.75
C ALA A 95 0.77 15.81 3.64
N LEU A 96 1.28 15.90 2.41
CA LEU A 96 0.70 15.17 1.28
C LEU A 96 0.83 13.66 1.47
N SER A 97 1.99 13.20 1.92
CA SER A 97 2.23 11.78 2.20
C SER A 97 1.49 11.27 3.45
N VAL A 98 1.15 12.15 4.41
CA VAL A 98 0.25 11.77 5.51
C VAL A 98 -1.12 11.42 4.95
N VAL A 99 -1.69 12.29 4.11
CA VAL A 99 -2.99 12.04 3.46
C VAL A 99 -2.93 10.79 2.59
N GLY A 100 -1.90 10.68 1.74
CA GLY A 100 -1.68 9.49 0.90
C GLY A 100 -1.53 8.21 1.73
N GLY A 101 -0.77 8.26 2.82
CA GLY A 101 -0.58 7.13 3.73
C GLY A 101 -1.85 6.68 4.43
N LEU A 102 -2.70 7.60 4.89
CA LEU A 102 -3.98 7.26 5.53
C LEU A 102 -4.96 6.64 4.53
N LEU A 103 -5.06 7.20 3.32
CA LEU A 103 -5.88 6.63 2.25
C LEU A 103 -5.37 5.25 1.82
N SER A 104 -4.05 5.10 1.72
CA SER A 104 -3.37 3.83 1.43
C SER A 104 -3.68 2.77 2.49
N MET A 105 -3.60 3.12 3.77
CA MET A 105 -3.98 2.23 4.88
C MET A 105 -5.44 1.78 4.77
N ALA A 106 -6.37 2.68 4.45
CA ALA A 106 -7.78 2.34 4.28
C ALA A 106 -8.00 1.35 3.12
N LEU A 107 -7.33 1.55 1.98
CA LEU A 107 -7.38 0.61 0.86
C LEU A 107 -6.83 -0.76 1.22
N PHE A 108 -5.68 -0.83 1.91
CA PHE A 108 -5.11 -2.12 2.29
C PHE A 108 -5.91 -2.84 3.37
N ILE A 109 -6.64 -2.14 4.24
CA ILE A 109 -7.61 -2.81 5.14
C ILE A 109 -8.67 -3.56 4.31
N VAL A 110 -9.18 -2.92 3.25
CA VAL A 110 -10.13 -3.58 2.34
C VAL A 110 -9.47 -4.77 1.64
N THR A 111 -8.27 -4.63 1.07
CA THR A 111 -7.65 -5.74 0.34
C THR A 111 -7.21 -6.88 1.24
N ILE A 112 -6.69 -6.60 2.44
CA ILE A 112 -6.37 -7.63 3.44
C ILE A 112 -7.63 -8.36 3.87
N SER A 113 -8.77 -7.68 4.02
CA SER A 113 -10.04 -8.35 4.33
C SER A 113 -10.47 -9.36 3.25
N MET A 114 -10.00 -9.21 2.00
CA MET A 114 -10.25 -10.19 0.94
C MET A 114 -9.62 -11.55 1.28
N MET A 115 -8.53 -11.61 2.05
CA MET A 115 -7.97 -12.90 2.51
C MET A 115 -8.96 -13.71 3.34
N VAL A 116 -9.97 -13.06 3.92
CA VAL A 116 -11.02 -13.69 4.73
C VAL A 116 -12.28 -13.93 3.91
N PHE A 117 -12.72 -12.94 3.12
CA PHE A 117 -14.03 -12.95 2.47
C PHE A 117 -14.00 -13.40 1.01
N LEU A 118 -12.84 -13.52 0.37
CA LEU A 118 -12.72 -13.94 -1.03
C LEU A 118 -12.72 -15.47 -1.14
N PRO A 119 -13.63 -16.08 -1.90
CA PRO A 119 -13.54 -17.50 -2.24
C PRO A 119 -12.31 -17.80 -3.10
N GLY A 120 -11.69 -18.96 -2.90
CA GLY A 120 -10.55 -19.40 -3.72
C GLY A 120 -9.19 -18.81 -3.31
N ILE A 121 -9.06 -18.33 -2.07
CA ILE A 121 -7.77 -17.88 -1.49
C ILE A 121 -6.81 -19.04 -1.23
N THR A 122 -7.33 -20.26 -1.02
CA THR A 122 -6.54 -21.49 -0.88
C THR A 122 -6.72 -22.41 -2.08
N THR A 123 -5.75 -23.30 -2.29
CA THR A 123 -5.89 -24.41 -3.25
C THR A 123 -6.81 -25.50 -2.69
N ASP A 124 -7.03 -26.57 -3.47
CA ASP A 124 -7.75 -27.77 -3.04
C ASP A 124 -7.12 -28.46 -1.81
N ALA A 125 -5.83 -28.21 -1.54
CA ALA A 125 -5.15 -28.69 -0.35
C ALA A 125 -5.58 -27.98 0.95
N GLY A 126 -6.29 -26.85 0.84
CA GLY A 126 -6.72 -26.05 1.98
C GLY A 126 -5.61 -25.23 2.64
N PHE A 127 -5.94 -24.53 3.73
CA PHE A 127 -4.99 -23.72 4.47
C PHE A 127 -3.87 -24.58 5.09
N PRO A 128 -2.58 -24.18 5.03
CA PRO A 128 -2.05 -22.86 4.65
C PRO A 128 -1.61 -22.70 3.19
N VAL A 129 -1.98 -23.62 2.28
CA VAL A 129 -1.55 -23.57 0.87
C VAL A 129 -2.42 -22.57 0.10
N LEU A 130 -1.86 -21.38 -0.15
CA LEU A 130 -2.55 -20.30 -0.85
C LEU A 130 -2.62 -20.54 -2.36
N SER A 131 -3.67 -20.03 -2.98
CA SER A 131 -3.76 -19.90 -4.43
C SER A 131 -2.92 -18.73 -4.92
N PHE A 132 -2.71 -18.62 -6.24
CA PHE A 132 -2.01 -17.47 -6.84
C PHE A 132 -2.60 -16.12 -6.40
N VAL A 133 -3.93 -16.03 -6.24
CA VAL A 133 -4.61 -14.82 -5.76
C VAL A 133 -4.32 -14.56 -4.29
N GLY A 134 -4.35 -15.61 -3.45
CA GLY A 134 -3.99 -15.51 -2.04
C GLY A 134 -2.55 -15.06 -1.82
N GLU A 135 -1.61 -15.64 -2.57
CA GLU A 135 -0.19 -15.24 -2.54
C GLU A 135 -0.01 -13.78 -2.97
N PHE A 136 -0.72 -13.34 -4.01
CA PHE A 136 -0.68 -11.96 -4.47
C PHE A 136 -1.16 -10.98 -3.40
N LEU A 137 -2.15 -11.33 -2.58
CA LEU A 137 -2.70 -10.47 -1.52
C LEU A 137 -1.77 -10.36 -0.31
N LEU A 138 -0.86 -11.30 -0.07
CA LEU A 138 0.06 -11.24 1.09
C LEU A 138 0.93 -9.97 1.08
N LYS A 139 1.33 -9.49 -0.10
CA LYS A 139 2.14 -8.27 -0.21
C LYS A 139 1.44 -7.05 0.41
N ASP A 140 0.11 -7.04 0.42
CA ASP A 140 -0.69 -5.91 0.88
C ASP A 140 -0.55 -5.71 2.40
N ILE A 141 -0.23 -6.77 3.15
CA ILE A 141 0.12 -6.67 4.58
C ILE A 141 1.40 -5.85 4.76
N GLY A 142 2.41 -6.11 3.93
CA GLY A 142 3.67 -5.35 3.92
C GLY A 142 3.45 -3.90 3.49
N LEU A 143 2.60 -3.66 2.49
CA LEU A 143 2.29 -2.31 2.01
C LEU A 143 1.46 -1.51 3.03
N PHE A 144 0.59 -2.16 3.81
CA PHE A 144 -0.08 -1.54 4.96
C PHE A 144 0.93 -1.08 6.01
N ALA A 145 1.88 -1.96 6.39
CA ALA A 145 2.93 -1.61 7.35
C ALA A 145 3.81 -0.47 6.85
N ALA A 146 4.19 -0.48 5.56
CA ALA A 146 4.93 0.59 4.92
C ALA A 146 4.16 1.93 4.96
N SER A 147 2.85 1.89 4.71
CA SER A 147 1.98 3.07 4.76
C SER A 147 1.91 3.66 6.17
N LEU A 148 1.74 2.81 7.19
CA LEU A 148 1.74 3.21 8.59
C LEU A 148 3.07 3.87 8.98
N PHE A 149 4.19 3.25 8.59
CA PHE A 149 5.53 3.81 8.82
C PHE A 149 5.69 5.19 8.17
N VAL A 150 5.26 5.34 6.91
CA VAL A 150 5.32 6.59 6.17
C VAL A 150 4.48 7.68 6.82
N VAL A 151 3.27 7.38 7.31
CA VAL A 151 2.43 8.32 8.06
C VAL A 151 3.18 8.83 9.29
N GLY A 152 3.70 7.92 10.12
CA GLY A 152 4.45 8.28 11.33
C GLY A 152 5.71 9.10 11.02
N ASN A 153 6.48 8.73 10.00
CA ASN A 153 7.66 9.47 9.58
C ASN A 153 7.31 10.89 9.07
N SER A 154 6.24 11.00 8.27
CA SER A 154 5.81 12.28 7.70
C SER A 154 5.26 13.23 8.76
N LEU A 155 4.52 12.72 9.74
CA LEU A 155 4.05 13.51 10.89
C LEU A 155 5.22 14.08 11.70
N LYS A 156 6.27 13.28 11.97
CA LYS A 156 7.48 13.78 12.64
C LYS A 156 8.17 14.87 11.83
N ALA A 157 8.23 14.73 10.51
CA ALA A 157 8.80 15.74 9.63
C ALA A 157 7.98 17.05 9.60
N LEU A 158 6.65 16.98 9.73
CA LEU A 158 5.80 18.18 9.85
C LEU A 158 6.07 18.95 11.14
N VAL A 159 6.16 18.24 12.26
CA VAL A 159 6.50 18.86 13.56
C VAL A 159 7.87 19.53 13.48
N ALA A 160 8.87 18.85 12.94
CA ALA A 160 10.23 19.41 12.79
C ALA A 160 10.31 20.61 11.84
N LYS A 161 9.41 20.71 10.85
CA LYS A 161 9.32 21.89 9.95
C LYS A 161 8.61 23.08 10.61
N SER A 162 7.81 22.82 11.64
CA SER A 162 6.98 23.84 12.33
C SER A 162 7.63 24.40 13.59
N ALA A 163 8.74 23.78 14.03
CA ALA A 163 9.61 24.24 15.11
C ALA A 163 10.72 25.13 14.54
#